data_AF-A0A8W8KNX5-F1
#
_entry.id   AF-A0A8W8KNX5-F1
#
_cell.length_a   1.000
_cell.length_b   1.000
_cell.length_c   1.000
_cell.angle_alpha   90.00
_cell.angle_beta   90.00
_cell.angle_gamma   90.00
#
_symmetry.space_group_name_H-M   'P 1'
#
loop_
_entity.id
_entity.type
_entity.pdbx_description
1 polymer ?
#
loop_
_entity_poly.entity_id
_entity_poly.type
_entity_poly.pdbx_seq_one_letter_code
_entity_poly.pdbx_strand_id
1 'polypeptide(L)'
;EDYPETPPQVNLDTFYNKHIYDNVKSKINEGLQEQIPDLLGCAMTYTLFEWVKENYDDLVAEQPESQPVTQVTEEKTVVVEVAKKKEKKEQLTKNQKRKIFDRLDASGERPRGWDWVDVIRHLSQTGSQN
;
A
#
# COMPACT_ATOMS: atom_id res chain seq x y z
N GLU A 1 -6.21 17.70 25.67
CA GLU A 1 -6.75 16.35 25.37
C GLU A 1 -8.17 16.34 25.92
N ASP A 2 -9.08 17.01 25.20
CA ASP A 2 -10.36 17.44 25.76
C ASP A 2 -11.52 16.73 25.06
N TYR A 3 -11.24 15.58 24.44
CA TYR A 3 -12.25 14.71 23.87
C TYR A 3 -13.06 14.02 24.99
N PRO A 4 -14.40 13.93 24.89
CA PRO A 4 -15.26 14.25 23.74
C PRO A 4 -15.85 15.66 23.70
N GLU A 5 -15.43 16.57 24.60
CA GLU A 5 -15.89 17.96 24.63
C GLU A 5 -15.34 18.80 23.47
N THR A 6 -14.21 18.39 22.90
CA THR A 6 -13.62 18.97 21.69
C THR A 6 -13.65 17.98 20.52
N PRO A 7 -13.81 18.47 19.28
CA PRO A 7 -13.80 17.62 18.10
C PRO A 7 -12.48 16.86 17.93
N PRO A 8 -12.52 15.61 17.42
CA PRO A 8 -11.31 14.85 17.14
C PRO A 8 -10.55 15.44 15.95
N GLN A 9 -9.23 15.31 15.96
CA GLN A 9 -8.39 15.67 14.83
C GLN A 9 -8.40 14.52 13.80
N VAL A 10 -9.10 14.73 12.68
CA VAL A 10 -9.14 13.77 11.55
C VAL A 10 -8.08 14.15 10.53
N ASN A 11 -7.31 13.17 10.05
CA ASN A 11 -6.29 13.35 9.02
C ASN A 11 -6.46 12.30 7.91
N LEU A 12 -6.63 12.78 6.67
CA LEU A 12 -6.78 11.93 5.48
C LEU A 12 -5.49 11.84 4.63
N ASP A 13 -4.38 12.46 5.05
CA ASP A 13 -3.10 12.50 4.31
C ASP A 13 -2.14 11.35 4.68
N THR A 14 -2.69 10.23 5.12
CA THR A 14 -1.89 9.03 5.39
C THR A 14 -1.41 8.36 4.10
N PHE A 15 -0.32 7.59 4.18
CA PHE A 15 0.28 6.92 3.02
C PHE A 15 -0.72 6.09 2.20
N TYR A 16 -1.66 5.42 2.88
CA TYR A 16 -2.66 4.58 2.22
C TYR A 16 -3.72 5.38 1.47
N ASN A 17 -3.92 6.67 1.77
CA ASN A 17 -4.94 7.52 1.17
C ASN A 17 -4.44 8.29 -0.07
N LYS A 18 -3.22 8.04 -0.55
CA LYS A 18 -2.64 8.75 -1.72
C LYS A 18 -3.42 8.59 -3.02
N HIS A 19 -4.25 7.55 -3.13
CA HIS A 19 -5.10 7.30 -4.28
C HIS A 19 -6.41 8.11 -4.24
N ILE A 20 -6.72 8.73 -3.11
CA ILE A 20 -7.91 9.57 -2.93
C ILE A 20 -7.55 10.98 -3.37
N TYR A 21 -8.33 11.53 -4.30
CA TYR A 21 -8.17 12.91 -4.75
C TYR A 21 -8.47 13.90 -3.62
N ASP A 22 -7.78 15.03 -3.62
CA ASP A 22 -7.94 16.04 -2.58
C ASP A 22 -9.36 16.63 -2.53
N ASN A 23 -10.05 16.74 -3.67
CA ASN A 23 -11.46 17.12 -3.71
C ASN A 23 -12.34 16.16 -2.87
N VAL A 24 -12.11 14.86 -3.00
CA VAL A 24 -12.85 13.83 -2.27
C VAL A 24 -12.48 13.85 -0.79
N LYS A 25 -11.22 14.08 -0.44
CA LYS A 25 -10.81 14.26 0.96
C LYS A 25 -11.49 15.46 1.60
N SER A 26 -11.58 16.58 0.88
CA SER A 26 -12.27 17.78 1.36
C SER A 26 -13.75 17.50 1.59
N LYS A 27 -14.43 16.83 0.65
CA LYS A 27 -15.83 16.42 0.79
C LYS A 27 -16.07 15.52 2.00
N ILE A 28 -15.19 14.55 2.26
CA ILE A 28 -15.26 13.68 3.44
C ILE A 28 -15.09 14.51 4.73
N ASN A 29 -14.12 15.42 4.74
CA ASN A 29 -13.89 16.29 5.90
C ASN A 29 -15.08 17.22 6.16
N GLU A 30 -15.66 17.83 5.13
CA GLU A 30 -16.86 18.67 5.24
C GLU A 30 -18.03 17.89 5.84
N GLY A 31 -18.32 16.70 5.30
CA GLY A 31 -19.38 15.84 5.84
C GLY A 31 -19.15 15.41 7.28
N LEU A 32 -17.91 15.12 7.67
CA LEU A 32 -17.56 14.82 9.06
C LEU A 32 -17.74 16.04 9.98
N GLN A 33 -17.37 17.24 9.52
CA GLN A 33 -17.55 18.47 10.29
C GLN A 33 -19.03 18.79 10.54
N GLU A 34 -19.92 18.40 9.65
CA GLU A 34 -21.37 18.56 9.86
C GLU A 34 -21.93 17.64 10.95
N GLN A 35 -21.38 16.43 11.11
CA GLN A 35 -21.86 15.46 12.11
C GLN A 35 -21.29 15.72 13.53
N ILE A 36 -20.15 16.39 13.62
CA ILE A 36 -19.44 16.62 14.88
C ILE A 36 -20.27 17.38 15.94
N PRO A 37 -20.96 18.51 15.62
CA PRO A 37 -21.68 19.30 16.61
C PRO A 37 -22.74 18.51 17.38
N ASP A 38 -23.44 17.60 16.70
CA ASP A 38 -24.52 16.79 17.28
C ASP A 38 -24.00 15.67 18.18
N LEU A 39 -22.73 15.30 18.04
CA LEU A 39 -22.09 14.21 18.76
C LEU A 39 -21.12 14.69 19.85
N LEU A 40 -20.95 16.00 20.03
CA LEU A 40 -20.13 16.59 21.10
C LEU A 40 -20.61 16.13 22.48
N GLY A 41 -19.65 15.90 23.39
CA GLY A 41 -19.92 15.35 24.71
C GLY A 41 -20.20 13.84 24.73
N CYS A 42 -20.26 13.17 23.57
CA CYS A 42 -20.43 11.72 23.43
C CYS A 42 -19.24 11.06 22.73
N ALA A 43 -19.11 9.73 22.87
CA ALA A 43 -18.12 8.95 22.15
C ALA A 43 -18.46 8.87 20.64
N MET A 44 -18.01 9.86 19.88
CA MET A 44 -18.33 10.04 18.46
C MET A 44 -17.46 9.26 17.46
N THR A 45 -16.27 8.76 17.83
CA THR A 45 -15.33 8.19 16.84
C THR A 45 -15.92 7.02 16.06
N TYR A 46 -16.59 6.10 16.75
CA TYR A 46 -17.27 4.98 16.13
C TYR A 46 -18.38 5.45 15.17
N THR A 47 -19.21 6.40 15.61
CA THR A 47 -20.31 6.94 14.81
C THR A 47 -19.81 7.66 13.55
N LEU A 48 -18.73 8.43 13.66
CA LEU A 48 -18.11 9.10 12.52
C LEU A 48 -17.56 8.08 11.50
N PHE A 49 -16.93 7.00 11.95
CA PHE A 49 -16.48 5.94 11.05
C PHE A 49 -17.63 5.21 10.37
N GLU A 50 -18.70 4.89 11.11
CA GLU A 50 -19.85 4.22 10.54
C GLU A 50 -20.56 5.12 9.51
N TRP A 51 -20.69 6.41 9.79
CA TRP A 51 -21.24 7.38 8.84
C TRP A 51 -20.44 7.43 7.52
N VAL A 52 -19.10 7.49 7.59
CA VAL A 52 -18.26 7.47 6.37
C VAL A 52 -18.44 6.16 5.60
N LYS A 53 -18.60 5.04 6.31
CA LYS A 53 -18.80 3.72 5.70
C LYS A 53 -20.17 3.59 5.04
N GLU A 54 -21.22 4.11 5.65
CA GLU A 54 -22.59 4.11 5.10
C GLU A 54 -22.71 5.04 3.87
N ASN A 55 -21.98 6.16 3.85
CA ASN A 55 -22.00 7.15 2.77
C ASN A 55 -20.81 7.00 1.81
N TYR A 56 -20.07 5.89 1.86
CA TYR A 56 -18.82 5.71 1.14
C TYR A 56 -18.99 5.90 -0.37
N ASP A 57 -20.03 5.30 -0.96
CA ASP A 57 -20.28 5.34 -2.39
C ASP A 57 -20.54 6.78 -2.89
N ASP A 58 -21.29 7.57 -2.13
CA ASP A 58 -21.63 8.96 -2.46
C ASP A 58 -20.43 9.91 -2.28
N LEU A 59 -19.62 9.66 -1.25
CA LEU A 59 -18.39 10.40 -0.99
C LEU A 59 -17.35 10.16 -2.08
N VAL A 60 -17.27 8.92 -2.59
CA VAL A 60 -16.28 8.48 -3.59
C VAL A 60 -16.78 8.59 -5.03
N ALA A 61 -18.06 8.95 -5.26
CA ALA A 61 -18.66 9.06 -6.60
C ALA A 61 -17.89 9.96 -7.59
N GLU A 62 -17.16 10.96 -7.09
CA GLU A 62 -16.33 11.87 -7.90
C GLU A 62 -14.92 11.32 -8.18
N GLN A 63 -14.58 10.14 -7.64
CA GLN A 63 -13.37 9.43 -8.05
C GLN A 63 -13.63 8.74 -9.40
N PRO A 64 -12.81 8.99 -10.44
CA PRO A 64 -12.89 8.21 -11.67
C PRO A 64 -12.59 6.72 -11.39
N GLU A 65 -13.40 5.81 -11.94
CA GLU A 65 -13.25 4.33 -11.83
C GLU A 65 -11.89 3.78 -12.32
N SER A 66 -11.02 4.64 -12.83
CA SER A 66 -9.69 4.26 -13.30
C SER A 66 -8.69 5.36 -12.95
N GLN A 67 -7.91 5.12 -11.90
CA GLN A 67 -6.53 5.59 -11.88
C GLN A 67 -5.60 4.38 -12.02
N PRO A 68 -4.59 4.45 -12.89
CA PRO A 68 -3.59 3.40 -13.00
C PRO A 68 -2.86 3.30 -11.67
N VAL A 69 -2.66 2.06 -11.22
CA VAL A 69 -1.74 1.71 -10.14
C VAL A 69 -0.38 2.34 -10.47
N THR A 70 -0.11 3.51 -9.91
CA THR A 70 1.18 4.17 -10.04
C THR A 70 2.09 3.46 -9.05
N GLN A 71 2.63 2.33 -9.51
CA GLN A 71 3.80 1.72 -8.89
C GLN A 71 4.87 2.79 -8.82
N VAL A 72 5.32 3.09 -7.62
CA VAL A 72 6.44 3.96 -7.32
C VAL A 72 7.60 3.56 -8.23
N THR A 73 7.91 4.37 -9.23
CA THR A 73 9.15 4.26 -9.99
C THR A 73 9.74 5.65 -10.06
N GLU A 74 10.91 5.76 -9.47
CA GLU A 74 11.74 6.96 -9.42
C GLU A 74 11.99 7.55 -10.81
N GLU A 75 12.18 8.86 -10.77
CA GLU A 75 12.49 9.78 -11.86
C GLU A 75 13.50 9.26 -12.87
N LYS A 76 13.15 9.31 -14.17
CA LYS A 76 14.07 9.61 -15.28
C LYS A 76 13.33 9.90 -16.59
N THR A 77 13.32 11.20 -16.92
CA THR A 77 13.52 11.85 -18.23
C THR A 77 13.29 11.10 -19.55
N VAL A 78 12.66 11.86 -20.46
CA VAL A 78 12.65 11.82 -21.94
C VAL A 78 11.55 10.99 -22.61
N VAL A 79 10.57 11.75 -23.13
CA VAL A 79 9.54 11.33 -24.08
C VAL A 79 10.18 11.16 -25.46
N VAL A 80 10.21 9.94 -26.00
CA VAL A 80 10.29 9.66 -27.43
C VAL A 80 9.33 8.52 -27.75
N GLU A 81 8.41 8.77 -28.67
CA GLU A 81 7.44 7.84 -29.21
C GLU A 81 8.12 6.67 -29.93
N VAL A 82 7.80 5.43 -29.57
CA VAL A 82 7.87 4.28 -30.50
C VAL A 82 6.78 3.28 -30.12
N ALA A 83 5.89 2.98 -31.07
CA ALA A 83 4.87 1.94 -31.00
C ALA A 83 5.45 0.60 -30.52
N LYS A 84 5.11 0.17 -29.29
CA LYS A 84 5.58 -1.11 -28.74
C LYS A 84 4.60 -2.23 -29.06
N LYS A 85 5.01 -3.02 -30.05
CA LYS A 85 4.69 -4.43 -30.27
C LYS A 85 4.54 -5.14 -28.92
N LYS A 86 3.36 -5.74 -28.66
CA LYS A 86 3.06 -6.49 -27.43
C LYS A 86 4.21 -7.46 -27.12
N GLU A 87 4.97 -7.16 -26.08
CA GLU A 87 5.99 -8.06 -25.55
C GLU A 87 5.28 -9.35 -25.12
N LYS A 88 5.65 -10.46 -25.75
CA LYS A 88 5.24 -11.79 -25.29
C LYS A 88 5.85 -11.94 -23.91
N LYS A 89 5.05 -11.72 -22.86
CA LYS A 89 5.40 -12.10 -21.49
C LYS A 89 5.89 -13.55 -21.58
N GLU A 90 7.15 -13.77 -21.23
CA GLU A 90 7.79 -15.08 -21.25
C GLU A 90 6.93 -16.01 -20.41
N GLN A 91 6.19 -16.90 -21.06
CA GLN A 91 5.29 -17.81 -20.36
C GLN A 91 6.16 -18.88 -19.73
N LEU A 92 6.48 -18.69 -18.45
CA LEU A 92 7.16 -19.70 -17.66
C LEU A 92 6.35 -21.01 -17.72
N THR A 93 7.03 -22.08 -18.10
CA THR A 93 6.47 -23.43 -18.09
C THR A 93 6.01 -23.81 -16.69
N LYS A 94 5.04 -24.73 -16.60
CA LYS A 94 4.53 -25.24 -15.31
C LYS A 94 5.67 -25.71 -14.38
N ASN A 95 6.71 -26.30 -14.96
CA ASN A 95 7.87 -26.79 -14.23
C ASN A 95 8.75 -25.65 -13.69
N GLN A 96 8.93 -24.56 -14.45
CA GLN A 96 9.65 -23.36 -13.97
C GLN A 96 8.89 -22.68 -12.82
N LYS A 97 7.55 -22.55 -12.94
CA LYS A 97 6.73 -21.98 -11.85
C LYS A 97 6.83 -22.80 -10.57
N ARG A 98 6.82 -24.13 -10.67
CA ARG A 98 6.98 -25.02 -9.52
C ARG A 98 8.34 -24.85 -8.84
N LYS A 99 9.43 -24.81 -9.61
CA LYS A 99 10.78 -24.58 -9.06
C LYS A 99 10.93 -23.24 -8.33
N ILE A 100 10.26 -22.20 -8.80
CA ILE A 100 10.26 -20.89 -8.15
C ILE A 100 9.51 -20.99 -6.82
N PHE A 101 8.32 -21.60 -6.83
CA PHE A 101 7.52 -21.81 -5.62
C PHE A 101 8.24 -22.69 -4.58
N ASP A 102 8.97 -23.71 -5.00
CA ASP A 102 9.73 -24.58 -4.08
C ASP A 102 10.93 -23.84 -3.44
N ARG A 103 11.39 -22.72 -4.02
CA ARG A 103 12.58 -21.96 -3.57
C ARG A 103 12.22 -20.73 -2.73
N LEU A 104 11.02 -20.19 -2.91
CA LEU A 104 10.61 -18.90 -2.37
C LEU A 104 9.36 -19.10 -1.50
N ASP A 105 9.25 -18.36 -0.41
CA ASP A 105 8.08 -18.34 0.45
C ASP A 105 6.90 -17.57 -0.20
N ALA A 106 5.78 -17.47 0.52
CA ALA A 106 4.60 -16.76 0.05
C ALA A 106 4.83 -15.26 -0.22
N SER A 107 5.91 -14.69 0.35
CA SER A 107 6.34 -13.30 0.16
C SER A 107 7.31 -13.13 -1.01
N GLY A 108 7.76 -14.24 -1.63
CA GLY A 108 8.78 -14.20 -2.68
C GLY A 108 10.19 -14.03 -2.13
N GLU A 109 10.43 -14.34 -0.85
CA GLU A 109 11.74 -14.34 -0.23
C GLU A 109 12.23 -15.77 0.04
N ARG A 110 13.54 -15.95 0.24
CA ARG A 110 14.07 -17.25 0.65
C ARG A 110 13.88 -17.40 2.17
N PRO A 111 13.62 -18.62 2.67
CA PRO A 111 13.42 -18.80 4.09
C PRO A 111 14.64 -18.30 4.88
N ARG A 112 14.39 -17.66 6.01
CA ARG A 112 15.44 -17.19 6.92
C ARG A 112 16.40 -18.33 7.25
N GLY A 113 17.70 -18.09 7.07
CA GLY A 113 18.73 -19.10 7.29
C GLY A 113 18.94 -20.07 6.12
N TRP A 114 18.37 -19.81 4.93
CA TRP A 114 18.68 -20.57 3.71
C TRP A 114 20.18 -20.51 3.34
N ASP A 115 20.85 -19.43 3.73
CA ASP A 115 22.25 -19.11 3.47
C ASP A 115 23.13 -19.21 4.73
N TRP A 116 22.70 -19.95 5.75
CA TRP A 116 23.52 -20.13 6.95
C TRP A 116 24.87 -20.76 6.59
N VAL A 117 25.95 -20.13 7.06
CA VAL A 117 27.31 -20.61 6.86
C VAL A 117 27.84 -21.08 8.20
N ASP A 118 28.30 -22.33 8.27
CA ASP A 118 29.09 -22.82 9.40
C ASP A 118 30.45 -22.09 9.37
N VAL A 119 30.65 -21.18 10.32
CA VAL A 119 31.85 -20.34 10.42
C VAL A 119 33.11 -21.19 10.64
N ILE A 120 33.02 -22.28 11.41
CA ILE A 120 34.16 -23.17 11.66
C ILE A 120 34.53 -23.92 10.38
N ARG A 121 33.52 -24.43 9.67
CA ARG A 121 33.73 -25.09 8.37
C ARG A 121 34.24 -24.12 7.30
N HIS A 122 33.75 -22.88 7.31
CA HIS A 122 34.17 -21.85 6.36
C HIS A 122 35.63 -21.45 6.59
N LEU A 123 35.98 -21.14 7.85
CA LEU A 123 37.35 -20.78 8.23
C LEU A 123 38.34 -21.94 8.09
N SER A 124 37.92 -23.20 8.27
CA SER A 124 38.81 -24.34 8.01
C SER A 124 39.09 -24.56 6.52
N GLN A 125 38.14 -24.20 5.63
CA GLN A 125 38.34 -24.23 4.18
C GLN A 125 39.14 -23.04 3.66
N THR A 126 38.91 -21.83 4.20
CA THR A 126 39.56 -20.59 3.72
C THR A 126 40.84 -20.25 4.47
N GLY A 127 41.06 -20.78 5.68
CA GLY A 127 42.21 -20.50 6.52
C GLY A 127 43.55 -21.06 6.02
N SER A 128 43.55 -21.95 5.04
CA SER A 128 44.76 -22.47 4.38
C SER A 128 45.19 -21.64 3.15
N GLN A 129 44.40 -20.65 2.73
CA GLN A 129 44.63 -19.86 1.52
C GLN A 129 45.27 -18.48 1.78
N ASN A 130 45.82 -18.26 2.98
CA ASN A 130 46.62 -17.08 3.33
C ASN A 130 48.03 -17.48 3.76
#